data_AF-E1YMN1-F1
#
_entry.id   AF-E1YMN1-F1
#
_cell.length_a   1.000
_cell.length_b   1.000
_cell.length_c   1.000
_cell.angle_alpha   90.00
_cell.angle_beta   90.00
_cell.angle_gamma   90.00
#
_symmetry.space_group_name_H-M   'P 1'
#
loop_
_entity.id
_entity.type
_entity.pdbx_description
1 polymer ?
#
loop_
_entity_poly.entity_id
_entity_poly.type
_entity_poly.pdbx_seq_one_letter_code
_entity_poly.pdbx_strand_id
1 'polypeptide(L)'
;MTKYKTEPLKCWNKAKELRNKIYDRIGKARDEGRKMIVSGGTESAISLPAGFDMEFFGGEPYVAGCAFMGKNDSSKYMKYFETAEAAKYPRDLCSYMRLSVGSLLCNSYAFGGAYPKPEFNLQTHELISKRLKAAC
;
A
#
# COMPACT_ATOMS: atom_id res chain seq x y z
N MET A 1 9.69 2.51 -28.20
CA MET A 1 8.40 2.29 -28.88
C MET A 1 8.36 0.86 -29.40
N THR A 2 7.22 0.17 -29.28
CA THR A 2 7.10 -1.28 -29.50
C THR A 2 7.11 -1.65 -30.98
N LYS A 3 8.00 -2.59 -31.35
CA LYS A 3 8.17 -3.16 -32.70
C LYS A 3 6.92 -3.87 -33.25
N TYR A 4 6.00 -4.26 -32.36
CA TYR A 4 4.78 -4.99 -32.70
C TYR A 4 3.54 -4.25 -32.18
N LYS A 5 2.52 -4.14 -33.04
CA LYS A 5 1.22 -3.58 -32.68
C LYS A 5 0.46 -4.57 -31.81
N THR A 6 0.21 -4.21 -30.56
CA THR A 6 -0.60 -4.99 -29.63
C THR A 6 -1.98 -4.35 -29.46
N GLU A 7 -3.02 -5.16 -29.27
CA GLU A 7 -4.35 -4.66 -28.94
C GLU A 7 -4.37 -4.18 -27.48
N PRO A 8 -4.98 -3.02 -27.16
CA PRO A 8 -5.11 -2.58 -25.78
C PRO A 8 -6.07 -3.49 -24.99
N LEU A 9 -5.86 -3.57 -23.68
CA LEU A 9 -6.77 -4.30 -22.79
C LEU A 9 -8.15 -3.65 -22.75
N LYS A 10 -9.17 -4.32 -23.30
CA LYS A 10 -10.56 -3.84 -23.37
C LYS A 10 -11.15 -3.49 -22.00
N CYS A 11 -10.76 -4.23 -20.96
CA CYS A 11 -11.26 -4.05 -19.60
C CYS A 11 -10.42 -3.07 -18.75
N TRP A 12 -9.39 -2.42 -19.31
CA TRP A 12 -8.41 -1.67 -18.53
C TRP A 12 -9.02 -0.54 -17.69
N ASN A 13 -9.97 0.20 -18.28
CA ASN A 13 -10.66 1.27 -17.57
C ASN A 13 -11.50 0.71 -16.41
N LYS A 14 -12.16 -0.43 -16.61
CA LYS A 14 -12.92 -1.08 -15.54
C LYS A 14 -12.02 -1.60 -14.42
N ALA A 15 -10.87 -2.17 -14.76
CA ALA A 15 -9.88 -2.61 -13.78
C ALA A 15 -9.38 -1.45 -12.90
N LYS A 16 -9.10 -0.29 -13.50
CA LYS A 16 -8.72 0.92 -12.75
C LYS A 16 -9.84 1.41 -11.84
N GLU A 17 -11.07 1.46 -12.34
CA GLU A 17 -12.25 1.83 -11.55
C GLU A 17 -12.39 0.94 -10.31
N LEU A 18 -12.32 -0.39 -10.49
CA LEU A 18 -12.41 -1.35 -9.39
C LEU A 18 -11.26 -1.19 -8.40
N ARG A 19 -10.04 -0.94 -8.87
CA ARG A 19 -8.88 -0.70 -8.00
C ARG A 19 -9.04 0.57 -7.17
N ASN A 20 -9.52 1.65 -7.78
CA ASN A 20 -9.77 2.91 -7.07
C ASN A 20 -10.85 2.75 -6.01
N LYS A 21 -11.92 1.99 -6.30
CA LYS A 21 -12.96 1.67 -5.32
C LYS A 21 -12.41 0.95 -4.08
N ILE A 22 -11.45 0.03 -4.24
CA ILE A 22 -10.80 -0.64 -3.11
C ILE A 22 -10.08 0.38 -2.21
N TYR A 23 -9.28 1.27 -2.80
CA TYR A 23 -8.52 2.26 -2.02
C TYR A 23 -9.41 3.31 -1.36
N ASP A 24 -10.53 3.68 -1.99
CA ASP A 24 -11.57 4.54 -1.40
C ASP A 24 -12.23 3.85 -0.20
N ARG A 25 -12.60 2.57 -0.32
CA ARG A 25 -13.16 1.80 0.81
C ARG A 25 -12.17 1.68 1.97
N ILE A 26 -10.89 1.40 1.69
CA ILE A 26 -9.86 1.34 2.74
C ILE A 26 -9.71 2.71 3.45
N GLY A 27 -9.71 3.80 2.68
CA GLY A 27 -9.63 5.15 3.22
C GLY A 27 -10.84 5.54 4.08
N LYS A 28 -12.05 5.09 3.70
CA LYS A 28 -13.29 5.33 4.45
C LYS A 28 -13.45 4.40 5.66
N ALA A 29 -13.03 3.13 5.55
CA ALA A 29 -13.05 2.17 6.65
C ALA A 29 -12.31 2.71 7.88
N ARG A 30 -11.19 3.41 7.65
CA ARG A 30 -10.45 4.18 8.67
C ARG A 30 -11.35 5.16 9.43
N ASP A 31 -12.14 5.97 8.72
CA ASP A 31 -12.92 7.07 9.31
C ASP A 31 -14.26 6.62 9.89
N GLU A 32 -14.89 5.63 9.25
CA GLU A 32 -16.25 5.22 9.55
C GLU A 32 -16.32 4.16 10.68
N GLY A 33 -15.18 3.72 11.21
CA GLY A 33 -15.10 2.59 12.16
C GLY A 33 -15.69 1.29 11.60
N ARG A 34 -15.83 1.21 10.27
CA ARG A 34 -16.37 0.05 9.55
C ARG A 34 -15.23 -0.89 9.18
N LYS A 35 -15.49 -2.21 9.33
CA LYS A 35 -14.71 -3.35 8.82
C LYS A 35 -13.23 -3.34 9.18
N MET A 36 -12.84 -4.35 9.94
CA MET A 36 -11.46 -4.58 10.33
C MET A 36 -10.50 -4.49 9.13
N ILE A 37 -9.48 -3.62 9.23
CA ILE A 37 -8.48 -3.45 8.18
C ILE A 37 -7.34 -4.45 8.44
N VAL A 38 -7.10 -5.31 7.45
CA VAL A 38 -6.05 -6.33 7.51
C VAL A 38 -4.91 -5.93 6.61
N SER A 39 -3.70 -5.74 7.13
CA SER A 39 -2.52 -5.53 6.30
C SER A 39 -1.79 -6.85 6.04
N GLY A 40 -0.97 -6.91 4.99
CA GLY A 40 -0.14 -8.09 4.70
C GLY A 40 0.71 -7.95 3.44
N GLY A 41 1.53 -8.98 3.17
CA GLY A 41 2.09 -9.23 1.84
C GLY A 41 0.96 -9.41 0.81
N THR A 42 1.20 -9.10 -0.46
CA THR A 42 0.13 -9.16 -1.50
C THR A 42 -0.44 -10.56 -1.64
N GLU A 43 0.42 -11.54 -1.44
CA GLU A 43 0.22 -12.97 -1.50
C GLU A 43 -0.18 -13.59 -0.16
N SER A 44 -0.37 -12.77 0.88
CA SER A 44 -0.97 -13.23 2.13
C SER A 44 -2.37 -13.80 1.89
N ALA A 45 -2.96 -14.43 2.90
CA ALA A 45 -4.23 -15.15 2.81
C ALA A 45 -5.44 -14.23 2.51
N ILE A 46 -5.50 -13.64 1.31
CA ILE A 46 -6.51 -12.66 0.85
C ILE A 46 -7.94 -13.21 0.89
N SER A 47 -8.08 -14.54 0.86
CA SER A 47 -9.36 -15.22 1.05
C SER A 47 -9.92 -15.08 2.47
N LEU A 48 -9.07 -14.96 3.50
CA LEU A 48 -9.52 -14.82 4.88
C LEU A 48 -10.23 -13.47 5.10
N PRO A 49 -9.62 -12.29 4.81
CA PRO A 49 -10.34 -11.03 4.91
C PRO A 49 -11.62 -11.01 4.07
N ALA A 50 -11.59 -11.57 2.86
CA ALA A 50 -12.76 -11.62 1.99
C ALA A 50 -13.91 -12.46 2.60
N GLY A 51 -13.60 -13.59 3.23
CA GLY A 51 -14.59 -14.47 3.86
C GLY A 51 -15.26 -13.87 5.10
N PHE A 52 -14.59 -12.94 5.79
CA PHE A 52 -15.13 -12.24 6.96
C PHE A 52 -15.55 -10.79 6.67
N ASP A 53 -15.73 -10.43 5.39
CA ASP A 53 -16.14 -9.08 5.00
C ASP A 53 -15.20 -7.95 5.48
N MET A 54 -13.91 -8.24 5.64
CA MET A 54 -12.88 -7.29 6.07
C MET A 54 -12.24 -6.58 4.88
N GLU A 55 -11.77 -5.34 5.08
CA GLU A 55 -11.02 -4.64 4.04
C GLU A 55 -9.54 -5.06 4.09
N PHE A 56 -9.03 -5.58 2.97
CA PHE A 56 -7.65 -6.01 2.86
C PHE A 56 -6.76 -4.89 2.32
N PHE A 57 -5.83 -4.43 3.14
CA PHE A 57 -4.82 -3.44 2.80
C PHE A 57 -3.51 -4.10 2.37
N GLY A 58 -3.46 -4.51 1.10
CA GLY A 58 -2.27 -5.08 0.48
C GLY A 58 -1.11 -4.07 0.44
N GLY A 59 -0.01 -4.38 1.13
CA GLY A 59 1.10 -3.45 1.31
C GLY A 59 1.84 -3.12 0.02
N GLU A 60 2.14 -4.11 -0.83
CA GLU A 60 2.94 -3.90 -2.03
C GLU A 60 2.19 -3.19 -3.17
N PRO A 61 0.90 -3.51 -3.46
CA PRO A 61 0.13 -2.79 -4.47
C PRO A 61 -0.12 -1.35 -4.03
N TYR A 62 -0.27 -1.12 -2.71
CA TYR A 62 -0.36 0.23 -2.16
C TYR A 62 0.90 1.05 -2.45
N VAL A 63 2.08 0.53 -2.12
CA VAL A 63 3.34 1.28 -2.33
C VAL A 63 3.76 1.36 -3.79
N ALA A 64 3.32 0.44 -4.66
CA ALA A 64 3.37 0.65 -6.10
C ALA A 64 2.57 1.90 -6.51
N GLY A 65 1.42 2.13 -5.87
CA GLY A 65 0.65 3.37 -5.96
C GLY A 65 1.41 4.58 -5.42
N CYS A 66 2.10 4.47 -4.28
CA CYS A 66 2.98 5.52 -3.76
C CYS A 66 4.10 5.90 -4.74
N ALA A 67 4.71 4.91 -5.39
CA ALA A 67 5.73 5.14 -6.41
C ALA A 67 5.15 5.83 -7.65
N PHE A 68 3.95 5.42 -8.08
CA PHE A 68 3.25 6.07 -9.19
C PHE A 68 2.86 7.52 -8.86
N MET A 69 2.43 7.80 -7.63
CA MET A 69 2.16 9.15 -7.13
C MET A 69 3.36 10.08 -7.31
N GLY A 70 4.59 9.56 -7.18
CA GLY A 70 5.82 10.34 -7.40
C GLY A 70 5.96 10.97 -8.78
N LYS A 71 5.20 10.51 -9.79
CA LYS A 71 5.12 11.19 -11.11
C LYS A 71 4.42 12.55 -11.04
N ASN A 72 3.47 12.70 -10.13
CA ASN A 72 2.64 13.89 -9.99
C ASN A 72 3.02 14.72 -8.75
N ASP A 73 3.52 14.06 -7.69
CA ASP A 73 3.94 14.68 -6.45
C ASP A 73 5.25 14.02 -5.97
N SER A 74 6.35 14.44 -6.58
CA SER A 74 7.69 13.97 -6.25
C SER A 74 8.09 14.36 -4.82
N SER A 75 7.57 15.48 -4.31
CA SER A 75 7.88 15.98 -2.96
C SER A 75 7.36 15.04 -1.88
N LYS A 76 6.09 14.61 -1.98
CA LYS A 76 5.49 13.65 -1.05
C LYS A 76 6.12 12.27 -1.16
N TYR A 77 6.48 11.85 -2.37
CA TYR A 77 7.22 10.61 -2.60
C TYR A 77 8.60 10.61 -1.91
N MET A 78 9.39 11.67 -2.08
CA MET A 78 10.71 11.79 -1.44
C MET A 78 10.60 11.90 0.09
N LYS A 79 9.62 12.64 0.59
CA LYS A 79 9.34 12.76 2.03
C LYS A 79 9.17 11.40 2.70
N TYR A 80 8.56 10.42 2.03
CA TYR A 80 8.43 9.07 2.59
C TYR A 80 9.80 8.39 2.79
N PHE A 81 10.70 8.45 1.81
CA PHE A 81 12.04 7.91 1.97
C PHE A 81 12.82 8.60 3.08
N GLU A 82 12.81 9.94 3.07
CA GLU A 82 13.50 10.75 4.08
C GLU A 82 13.00 10.44 5.49
N THR A 83 11.68 10.24 5.65
CA THR A 83 11.08 9.90 6.94
C THR A 83 11.49 8.51 7.41
N ALA A 84 11.52 7.52 6.52
CA ALA A 84 12.00 6.18 6.87
C ALA A 84 13.48 6.21 7.29
N GLU A 85 14.33 6.93 6.56
CA GLU A 85 15.75 7.08 6.87
C GLU A 85 16.00 7.86 8.16
N ALA A 86 15.22 8.91 8.42
CA ALA A 86 15.25 9.66 9.67
C ALA A 86 14.90 8.75 10.87
N ALA A 87 13.97 7.82 10.68
CA ALA A 87 13.63 6.77 11.65
C ALA A 87 14.63 5.60 11.69
N LYS A 88 15.82 5.75 11.09
CA LYS A 88 16.94 4.78 11.10
C LYS A 88 16.66 3.47 10.36
N TYR A 89 15.68 3.45 9.46
CA TYR A 89 15.52 2.35 8.52
C TYR A 89 16.62 2.45 7.45
N PRO A 90 17.39 1.37 7.20
CA PRO A 90 18.55 1.47 6.32
C PRO A 90 18.16 1.60 4.84
N ARG A 91 19.00 2.28 4.06
CA ARG A 91 18.75 2.60 2.65
C ARG A 91 18.76 1.37 1.73
N ASP A 92 19.43 0.31 2.16
CA ASP A 92 19.51 -0.98 1.47
C ASP A 92 18.21 -1.79 1.55
N LEU A 93 17.24 -1.36 2.37
CA LEU A 93 15.91 -1.92 2.35
C LEU A 93 15.24 -1.69 0.99
N CYS A 94 14.43 -2.68 0.60
CA CYS A 94 13.55 -2.59 -0.56
C CYS A 94 12.81 -1.25 -0.58
N SER A 95 12.77 -0.59 -1.73
CA SER A 95 12.14 0.72 -1.88
C SER A 95 10.67 0.70 -1.44
N TYR A 96 9.97 -0.42 -1.68
CA TYR A 96 8.59 -0.64 -1.25
C TYR A 96 8.45 -0.61 0.28
N MET A 97 9.44 -1.14 1.00
CA MET A 97 9.47 -1.08 2.46
C MET A 97 9.65 0.34 2.97
N ARG A 98 10.64 1.05 2.43
CA ARG A 98 10.92 2.43 2.83
C ARG A 98 9.74 3.35 2.54
N LEU A 99 9.06 3.17 1.40
CA LEU A 99 7.83 3.90 1.08
C LEU A 99 6.67 3.55 2.03
N SER A 100 6.51 2.27 2.37
CA SER A 100 5.46 1.82 3.29
C SER A 100 5.65 2.42 4.69
N VAL A 101 6.85 2.28 5.24
CA VAL A 101 7.24 2.81 6.55
C VAL A 101 7.17 4.34 6.54
N GLY A 102 7.69 5.00 5.51
CA GLY A 102 7.62 6.45 5.38
C GLY A 102 6.20 6.98 5.35
N SER A 103 5.32 6.32 4.59
CA SER A 103 3.89 6.63 4.53
C SER A 103 3.18 6.46 5.87
N LEU A 104 3.48 5.38 6.60
CA LEU A 104 2.99 5.13 7.95
C LEU A 104 3.46 6.22 8.93
N LEU A 105 4.77 6.48 8.97
CA LEU A 105 5.38 7.45 9.89
C LEU A 105 4.95 8.89 9.61
N CYS A 106 4.72 9.24 8.34
CA CYS A 106 4.14 10.53 7.96
C CYS A 106 2.64 10.63 8.26
N ASN A 107 2.00 9.55 8.72
CA ASN A 107 0.55 9.40 8.81
C ASN A 107 -0.15 9.87 7.52
N SER A 108 0.34 9.44 6.36
CA SER A 108 -0.15 9.92 5.07
C SER A 108 -0.49 8.78 4.12
N TYR A 109 -1.70 8.82 3.56
CA TYR A 109 -2.16 7.86 2.57
C TYR A 109 -1.99 8.41 1.16
N ALA A 110 -1.44 7.60 0.24
CA ALA A 110 -1.21 8.02 -1.14
C ALA A 110 -2.51 8.37 -1.89
N PHE A 111 -3.63 7.76 -1.49
CA PHE A 111 -4.95 8.02 -2.08
C PHE A 111 -5.80 9.02 -1.29
N GLY A 112 -5.22 9.70 -0.28
CA GLY A 112 -5.82 10.85 0.42
C GLY A 112 -6.04 10.66 1.93
N GLY A 113 -5.77 11.71 2.71
CA GLY A 113 -5.95 11.69 4.17
C GLY A 113 -4.86 10.92 4.93
N ALA A 114 -5.20 10.54 6.17
CA ALA A 114 -4.31 9.87 7.11
C ALA A 114 -4.04 8.40 6.72
N TYR A 115 -2.92 7.83 7.20
CA TYR A 115 -2.60 6.43 6.92
C TYR A 115 -3.68 5.49 7.49
N PRO A 116 -4.22 4.52 6.71
CA PRO A 116 -5.20 3.57 7.23
C PRO A 116 -4.51 2.58 8.17
N LYS A 117 -4.75 2.72 9.47
CA LYS A 117 -4.14 1.86 10.50
C LYS A 117 -4.84 0.49 10.49
N PRO A 118 -4.13 -0.61 10.16
CA PRO A 118 -4.69 -1.95 10.27
C PRO A 118 -4.89 -2.35 11.74
N GLU A 119 -5.92 -3.15 12.01
CA GLU A 119 -6.14 -3.74 13.35
C GLU A 119 -5.27 -4.99 13.57
N PHE A 120 -4.98 -5.73 12.49
CA PHE A 120 -3.99 -6.80 12.51
C PHE A 120 -3.26 -6.93 11.17
N ASN A 121 -2.11 -7.60 11.20
CA ASN A 121 -1.22 -7.78 10.06
C ASN A 121 -1.00 -9.28 9.80
N LEU A 122 -1.42 -9.76 8.62
CA LEU A 122 -1.16 -11.09 8.09
C LEU A 122 0.12 -11.06 7.25
N GLN A 123 1.26 -11.13 7.93
CA GLN A 123 2.56 -11.12 7.27
C GLN A 123 3.07 -12.55 7.02
N THR A 124 3.31 -12.86 5.76
CA THR A 124 3.97 -14.08 5.28
C THR A 124 5.50 -13.94 5.36
N HIS A 125 6.20 -15.06 5.33
CA HIS A 125 7.67 -15.13 5.45
C HIS A 125 8.45 -14.63 4.22
N GLU A 126 7.78 -14.17 3.17
CA GLU A 126 8.42 -13.87 1.88
C GLU A 126 9.42 -12.69 1.94
N LEU A 127 9.35 -11.85 2.97
CA LEU A 127 10.28 -10.73 3.16
C LEU A 127 10.87 -10.74 4.57
N ILE A 128 12.12 -11.21 4.68
CA ILE A 128 12.92 -11.26 5.93
C ILE A 128 13.01 -9.87 6.60
N SER A 129 12.96 -8.79 5.82
CA SER A 129 13.06 -7.41 6.30
C SER A 129 11.77 -6.85 6.90
N LYS A 130 10.59 -7.48 6.74
CA LYS A 130 9.31 -7.01 7.32
C LYS A 130 9.13 -7.36 8.80
N ARG A 131 10.08 -8.08 9.41
CA ARG A 131 10.13 -8.36 10.87
C ARG A 131 10.55 -7.16 11.73
N LEU A 132 10.63 -5.96 11.15
CA LEU A 132 10.82 -4.73 11.91
C LEU A 132 9.75 -4.68 13.00
N LYS A 133 10.21 -4.70 14.26
CA LYS A 133 9.40 -4.76 15.48
C LYS A 133 8.12 -3.97 15.25
N ALA A 134 7.00 -4.65 15.28
CA ALA A 134 5.69 -4.03 15.20
C ALA A 134 5.67 -2.85 16.16
N ALA A 135 5.76 -1.64 15.62
CA ALA A 135 5.47 -0.43 16.37
C ALA A 135 3.95 -0.36 16.46
N CYS A 136 3.41 -1.17 17.37
CA CYS A 136 2.13 -0.95 18.02
C CYS A 136 2.41 -0.29 19.35
#